data_AF-A0A926TMF8-F1
#
_entry.id   AF-A0A926TMF8-F1
#
_cell.length_a   1.000
_cell.length_b   1.000
_cell.length_c   1.000
_cell.angle_alpha   90.00
_cell.angle_beta   90.00
_cell.angle_gamma   90.00
#
_symmetry.space_group_name_H-M   'P 1'
#
loop_
_entity.id
_entity.type
_entity.pdbx_description
1 polymer ?
#
loop_
_entity_poly.entity_id
_entity_poly.type
_entity_poly.pdbx_seq_one_letter_code
_entity_poly.pdbx_strand_id
1 'polypeptide(L)' 'MAEVMAQTDGTFFLAEKHCPICAVATACIGLCQMELEIFQAVLGEDVTIERIEHILMGDRRCVYRVN' A
#
# COMPACT_ATOMS: atom_id res chain seq x y z
N MET A 1 -0.09 -10.25 6.36
CA MET A 1 -1.13 -9.71 7.28
C MET A 1 -1.28 -8.23 7.00
N ALA A 2 -2.52 -7.78 6.80
CA ALA A 2 -2.87 -6.39 6.53
C ALA A 2 -3.80 -5.86 7.64
N GLU A 3 -3.62 -4.59 8.01
CA GLU A 3 -4.42 -3.88 9.01
C GLU A 3 -4.90 -2.56 8.43
N VAL A 4 -6.12 -2.14 8.81
CA VAL A 4 -6.68 -0.82 8.45
C VAL A 4 -6.77 0.03 9.71
N MET A 5 -6.29 1.26 9.64
CA MET A 5 -6.31 2.23 10.72
C MET A 5 -7.03 3.50 10.25
N ALA A 6 -8.20 3.79 10.82
CA ALA A 6 -8.90 5.05 10.57
C ALA A 6 -8.23 6.18 11.35
N GLN A 7 -8.07 7.34 10.71
CA GLN A 7 -7.54 8.54 11.34
C GLN A 7 -8.64 9.52 11.71
N THR A 8 -8.32 10.43 12.65
CA THR A 8 -9.27 11.42 13.16
C THR A 8 -9.65 12.48 12.14
N ASP A 9 -8.88 12.62 11.06
CA ASP A 9 -9.14 13.53 9.94
C ASP A 9 -10.00 12.89 8.83
N GLY A 10 -10.44 11.64 9.00
CA GLY A 10 -11.23 10.91 8.02
C GLY A 10 -10.41 10.11 7.00
N THR A 11 -9.07 10.18 7.06
CA THR A 11 -8.19 9.37 6.20
C THR A 11 -8.05 7.94 6.74
N PHE A 12 -7.66 7.01 5.88
CA PHE A 12 -7.39 5.63 6.27
C PHE A 12 -5.96 5.23 5.94
N PHE A 13 -5.32 4.48 6.84
CA PHE A 13 -4.06 3.80 6.56
C PHE A 13 -4.28 2.31 6.39
N LEU A 14 -3.87 1.79 5.23
CA LEU A 14 -3.77 0.36 4.98
C LEU A 14 -2.30 -0.05 5.18
N ALA A 15 -2.02 -0.78 6.26
CA ALA A 15 -0.69 -1.22 6.62
C ALA A 15 -0.53 -2.73 6.38
N GLU A 16 0.37 -3.10 5.48
CA GLU A 16 0.69 -4.49 5.18
C GLU A 16 2.06 -4.88 5.76
N LYS A 17 2.04 -5.71 6.81
CA LYS A 17 3.23 -6.13 7.56
C LYS A 17 4.00 -7.28 6.90
N HIS A 18 3.33 -8.01 6.03
CA HIS A 18 3.92 -9.08 5.23
C HIS A 18 3.25 -9.00 3.87
N CYS A 19 3.86 -8.27 2.94
CA CYS A 19 3.43 -8.26 1.56
C CYS A 19 3.80 -9.65 0.98
N PRO A 20 2.82 -10.51 0.67
CA PRO A 20 3.08 -11.85 0.15
C PRO A 20 3.76 -11.79 -1.22
N ILE A 21 3.60 -10.67 -1.94
CA ILE A 21 4.26 -10.37 -3.21
C ILE A 21 5.71 -9.90 -2.97
N CYS A 22 6.10 -9.50 -1.75
CA CYS A 22 7.43 -8.98 -1.44
C CYS A 22 8.56 -9.98 -1.70
N ALA A 23 8.28 -11.29 -1.56
CA ALA A 23 9.23 -12.35 -1.92
C ALA A 23 9.55 -12.40 -3.43
N VAL A 24 8.65 -11.87 -4.27
CA VAL A 24 8.78 -11.80 -5.74
C VAL A 24 9.08 -10.37 -6.21
N ALA A 25 8.66 -9.34 -5.47
CA ALA A 25 8.89 -7.94 -5.77
C ALA A 25 10.37 -7.54 -5.67
N THR A 26 11.18 -8.24 -4.86
CA THR A 26 12.65 -8.13 -4.89
C THR A 26 13.24 -8.54 -6.24
N ALA A 27 12.61 -9.47 -6.96
CA ALA A 27 13.01 -9.90 -8.30
C ALA A 27 12.35 -9.07 -9.43
N CYS A 28 11.20 -8.45 -9.16
CA CYS A 28 10.45 -7.63 -10.12
C CYS A 28 9.71 -6.49 -9.41
N ILE A 29 10.38 -5.33 -9.29
CA ILE A 29 9.87 -4.12 -8.63
C ILE A 29 8.53 -3.65 -9.23
N GLY A 30 8.29 -3.93 -10.52
CA GLY A 30 7.03 -3.58 -11.21
C GLY A 30 5.77 -4.22 -10.60
N LEU A 31 5.88 -5.36 -9.93
CA LEU A 31 4.75 -5.98 -9.23
C LEU A 31 4.27 -5.13 -8.03
N CYS A 32 5.18 -4.44 -7.36
CA CYS A 32 4.82 -3.50 -6.29
C CYS A 32 4.11 -2.27 -6.84
N GLN A 33 4.40 -1.82 -8.07
CA GLN A 33 3.68 -0.69 -8.67
C GLN A 33 2.25 -1.09 -9.06
N MET A 34 2.09 -2.29 -9.65
CA MET A 34 0.80 -2.84 -10.04
C MET A 34 -0.17 -2.97 -8.85
N GLU A 35 0.34 -3.28 -7.65
CA GLU A 35 -0.49 -3.37 -6.44
C GLU A 35 -1.15 -2.03 -6.09
N LEU A 36 -0.42 -0.92 -6.20
CA LEU A 36 -0.98 0.42 -5.98
C LEU A 36 -2.00 0.78 -7.07
N GLU A 37 -1.72 0.44 -8.33
CA GLU A 37 -2.65 0.65 -9.45
C GLU A 37 -3.95 -0.12 -9.27
N ILE A 38 -3.89 -1.37 -8.79
CA ILE A 38 -5.07 -2.18 -8.46
C ILE A 38 -5.87 -1.52 -7.33
N PHE A 39 -5.22 -1.02 -6.28
CA PHE A 39 -5.93 -0.33 -5.21
C PHE A 39 -6.63 0.93 -5.71
N GLN A 40 -5.96 1.74 -6.54
CA GLN A 40 -6.57 2.92 -7.16
C GLN A 40 -7.77 2.53 -8.04
N ALA A 41 -7.65 1.47 -8.83
CA ALA A 41 -8.73 1.00 -9.70
C ALA A 41 -9.95 0.47 -8.91
N VAL A 42 -9.72 -0.19 -7.76
CA VAL A 42 -10.80 -0.74 -6.92
C VAL A 42 -11.49 0.35 -6.08
N LEU A 43 -10.73 1.33 -5.59
CA LEU A 43 -11.26 2.43 -4.77
C LEU A 43 -11.98 3.49 -5.61
N GLY A 44 -11.66 3.57 -6.92
CA GLY A 44 -12.25 4.53 -7.84
C GLY A 44 -11.45 5.82 -7.93
N GLU A 45 -11.78 6.66 -8.92
CA GLU A 45 -11.04 7.90 -9.23
C GLU A 45 -11.28 9.02 -8.22
N ASP A 46 -12.36 8.94 -7.44
CA ASP A 46 -12.72 9.92 -6.40
C ASP A 46 -11.93 9.74 -5.10
N VAL A 47 -11.18 8.64 -4.97
CA VAL A 47 -10.39 8.29 -3.78
C VAL A 47 -8.92 8.36 -4.14
N THR A 48 -8.11 9.03 -3.33
CA THR A 48 -6.67 9.12 -3.56
C THR A 48 -5.94 8.10 -2.70
N ILE A 49 -5.19 7.18 -3.31
CA ILE A 49 -4.31 6.26 -2.58
C ILE A 49 -2.84 6.52 -2.88
N GLU A 50 -2.04 6.64 -1.82
CA GLU A 50 -0.61 6.90 -1.92
C GLU A 50 0.18 5.98 -1.00
N ARG A 51 1.30 5.45 -1.47
CA ARG A 51 2.22 4.68 -0.62
C ARG A 51 3.13 5.62 0.17
N ILE A 52 3.04 5.57 1.49
CA ILE A 52 3.81 6.43 2.40
C ILE A 52 4.96 5.69 3.12
N GLU A 53 4.84 4.37 3.29
CA GLU A 53 5.94 3.50 3.76
C GLU A 53 6.11 2.37 2.74
N HIS A 54 7.35 2.00 2.44
CA HIS A 54 7.68 0.96 1.47
C HIS A 54 8.81 0.07 1.96
N ILE A 55 8.52 -1.21 2.17
CA ILE A 55 9.48 -2.19 2.68
C ILE A 55 10.76 -2.31 1.81
N LEU A 56 10.64 -2.11 0.49
CA LEU A 56 11.79 -2.11 -0.43
C LEU A 56 12.70 -0.89 -0.28
N MET A 57 12.20 0.21 0.30
CA MET A 57 12.99 1.42 0.58
C MET A 57 13.64 1.39 1.98
N GLY A 58 13.50 0.28 2.70
CA GLY A 58 14.08 0.08 4.03
C GLY A 58 13.09 0.24 5.19
N ASP A 59 11.81 0.48 4.91
CA ASP A 59 10.77 0.53 5.94
C ASP A 59 10.44 -0.87 6.49
N ARG A 60 9.76 -0.92 7.64
CA ARG A 60 9.41 -2.20 8.30
C ARG A 60 8.18 -2.88 7.70
N ARG A 61 7.42 -2.17 6.87
CA ARG A 61 6.14 -2.59 6.28
C ARG A 61 5.77 -1.67 5.12
N CYS A 62 4.79 -2.06 4.31
CA CYS A 62 4.18 -1.16 3.35
C CYS A 62 2.97 -0.47 4.00
N VAL A 63 2.84 0.85 3.84
CA VAL A 63 1.66 1.59 4.29
C VAL A 63 1.15 2.46 3.16
N TYR A 64 -0.16 2.39 2.96
CA TYR A 64 -0.89 3.19 2.00
C TYR A 64 -1.83 4.14 2.74
N ARG A 65 -1.80 5.41 2.35
CA ARG A 65 -2.76 6.43 2.78
C ARG A 65 -3.87 6.53 1.76
N VAL A 66 -5.12 6.45 2.24
CA VAL A 66 -6.34 6.56 1.45
C VAL A 66 -7.11 7.79 1.95
N ASN A 67 -7.38 8.72 1.04
CA ASN A 67 -8.09 9.98 1.28
C ASN A 67 -9.36 10.07 0.43
#